data_AF-A0A920T598-F1
#
_entry.id   AF-A0A920T598-F1
#
_cell.length_a   1.000
_cell.length_b   1.000
_cell.length_c   1.000
_cell.angle_alpha   90.00
_cell.angle_beta   90.00
_cell.angle_gamma   90.00
#
_symmetry.space_group_name_H-M   'P 1'
#
loop_
_entity.id
_entity.type
_entity.pdbx_description
1 polymer ?
#
loop_
_entity_poly.entity_id
_entity_poly.type
_entity_poly.pdbx_seq_one_letter_code
_entity_poly.pdbx_strand_id
1 'polypeptide(L)'
;MGFDRFYGILGGEASQWEPAAYDQTTPIEPHIGKEDYHLSEDFADQAIKWIRQQQTSTPDSPFFCYFAPPAVHAPHQAPKNG
;
A
#
# COMPACT_ATOMS: atom_id res chain seq x y z
N MET A 1 -5.90 10.55 -17.37
CA MET A 1 -5.33 9.37 -16.68
C MET A 1 -4.50 9.92 -15.54
N GLY A 2 -4.79 9.49 -14.30
CA GLY A 2 -4.28 10.09 -13.06
C GLY A 2 -2.83 9.73 -12.74
N PHE A 3 -2.58 9.19 -11.54
CA PHE A 3 -1.26 8.80 -11.02
C PHE A 3 -0.47 7.86 -11.96
N ASP A 4 0.86 7.96 -11.95
CA ASP A 4 1.77 7.08 -12.70
C ASP A 4 1.70 5.61 -12.25
N ARG A 5 1.42 5.39 -10.96
CA ARG A 5 1.27 4.06 -10.38
C ARG A 5 0.19 4.03 -9.30
N PHE A 6 -0.56 2.95 -9.29
CA PHE A 6 -1.55 2.59 -8.29
C PHE A 6 -1.09 1.32 -7.58
N TYR A 7 -1.19 1.31 -6.26
CA TYR A 7 -1.03 0.13 -5.43
C TYR A 7 -2.10 0.19 -4.35
N GLY A 8 -2.97 -0.82 -4.28
CA GLY A 8 -4.04 -0.81 -3.31
C GLY A 8 -5.15 -1.80 -3.58
N ILE A 9 -6.24 -1.63 -2.85
CA ILE A 9 -7.45 -2.45 -2.95
C ILE A 9 -8.50 -1.72 -3.78
N LEU A 10 -9.26 -2.47 -4.59
CA LEU A 10 -10.37 -1.92 -5.38
C LEU A 10 -11.73 -2.03 -4.64
N GLY A 11 -11.83 -2.95 -3.68
CA GLY A 11 -13.01 -3.10 -2.82
C GLY A 11 -12.84 -2.37 -1.50
N GLY A 12 -13.92 -1.74 -1.00
CA GLY A 12 -13.91 -1.02 0.28
C GLY A 12 -13.86 -1.93 1.53
N GLU A 13 -14.12 -3.22 1.37
CA GLU A 13 -14.01 -4.24 2.41
C GLU A 13 -12.90 -5.21 2.04
N ALA A 14 -11.68 -4.95 2.51
CA ALA A 14 -10.57 -5.89 2.38
C ALA A 14 -10.02 -6.23 3.77
N SER A 15 -9.70 -7.51 3.99
CA SER A 15 -8.96 -7.93 5.17
C SER A 15 -7.61 -7.22 5.20
N GLN A 16 -7.22 -6.66 6.35
CA GLN A 16 -5.89 -6.03 6.48
C GLN A 16 -4.75 -7.07 6.50
N TRP A 17 -5.09 -8.36 6.66
CA TRP A 17 -4.18 -9.51 6.65
C TRP A 17 -4.18 -10.26 5.32
N GLU A 18 -5.33 -10.34 4.64
CA GLU A 18 -5.50 -11.07 3.38
C GLU A 18 -6.21 -10.20 2.33
N PRO A 19 -5.58 -9.11 1.85
CA PRO A 19 -6.25 -8.16 0.98
C PRO A 19 -6.29 -8.64 -0.47
N ALA A 20 -7.41 -8.36 -1.15
CA ALA A 20 -7.49 -8.41 -2.61
C ALA A 20 -6.75 -7.20 -3.22
N ALA A 21 -5.42 -7.22 -3.11
CA ALA A 21 -4.54 -6.13 -3.51
C ALA A 21 -4.20 -6.18 -5.00
N TYR A 22 -3.91 -5.01 -5.55
CA TYR A 22 -3.53 -4.81 -6.94
C TYR A 22 -2.29 -3.92 -7.00
N ASP A 23 -1.37 -4.27 -7.90
CA ASP A 23 -0.34 -3.37 -8.41
C ASP A 23 -0.74 -3.01 -9.85
N GLN A 24 -1.11 -1.75 -10.05
CA GLN A 24 -1.78 -1.27 -11.26
C GLN A 24 -3.06 -2.07 -11.56
N THR A 25 -3.04 -2.89 -12.60
CA THR A 25 -4.15 -3.75 -13.03
C THR A 25 -3.90 -5.22 -12.72
N THR A 26 -2.75 -5.54 -12.11
CA THR A 26 -2.35 -6.90 -11.79
C THR A 26 -2.75 -7.25 -10.36
N PRO A 27 -3.58 -8.29 -10.14
CA PRO A 27 -3.88 -8.79 -8.80
C PRO A 27 -2.62 -9.40 -8.18
N ILE A 28 -2.43 -9.16 -6.89
CA ILE A 28 -1.27 -9.62 -6.12
C ILE A 28 -1.70 -10.13 -4.74
N GLU A 29 -0.89 -11.01 -4.16
CA GLU A 29 -1.11 -11.59 -2.83
C GLU A 29 0.07 -11.26 -1.91
N PRO A 30 0.22 -9.98 -1.47
CA PRO A 30 1.42 -9.51 -0.77
C PRO A 30 1.63 -10.11 0.63
N HIS A 31 0.62 -10.80 1.15
CA HIS A 31 0.58 -11.45 2.46
C HIS A 31 1.14 -12.89 2.45
N ILE A 32 1.21 -13.55 1.29
CA ILE A 32 1.65 -14.95 1.20
C ILE A 32 3.11 -15.08 1.65
N GLY A 33 3.35 -15.95 2.63
CA GLY A 33 4.68 -16.19 3.22
C GLY A 33 5.12 -15.15 4.25
N LYS A 34 4.23 -14.25 4.68
CA LYS A 34 4.49 -13.24 5.73
C LYS A 34 3.50 -13.43 6.89
N GLU A 35 3.95 -14.01 8.00
CA GLU A 35 3.10 -14.26 9.17
C GLU A 35 2.63 -12.97 9.86
N ASP A 36 3.43 -11.90 9.82
CA ASP A 36 3.13 -10.60 10.45
C ASP A 36 2.68 -9.52 9.44
N TYR A 37 2.06 -9.91 8.33
CA TYR A 37 1.68 -8.95 7.28
C TYR A 37 0.56 -8.01 7.71
N HIS A 38 0.77 -6.69 7.58
CA HIS A 38 -0.30 -5.71 7.73
C HIS A 38 -0.34 -4.75 6.54
N LEU A 39 -1.50 -4.61 5.90
CA LEU A 39 -1.67 -3.82 4.67
C LEU A 39 -1.25 -2.35 4.83
N SER A 40 -1.42 -1.75 6.01
CA SER A 40 -1.02 -0.36 6.26
C SER A 40 0.51 -0.20 6.31
N GLU A 41 1.24 -1.20 6.80
CA GLU A 41 2.70 -1.20 6.82
C GLU A 41 3.25 -1.39 5.41
N ASP A 42 2.65 -2.32 4.65
CA ASP A 42 3.02 -2.56 3.26
C ASP A 42 2.80 -1.33 2.37
N PHE A 43 1.70 -0.58 2.57
CA PHE A 43 1.52 0.70 1.90
C PHE A 43 2.63 1.70 2.23
N ALA A 44 3.05 1.78 3.50
CA ALA A 44 4.12 2.68 3.92
C ALA A 44 5.45 2.29 3.26
N ASP A 45 5.77 1.00 3.20
CA ASP A 45 6.96 0.47 2.54
C ASP A 45 6.97 0.75 1.03
N GLN A 46 5.84 0.58 0.33
CA GLN A 46 5.73 0.94 -1.08
C GLN A 46 5.93 2.44 -1.31
N ALA A 47 5.33 3.29 -0.47
CA ALA A 47 5.51 4.74 -0.56
C ALA A 47 6.99 5.14 -0.39
N ILE A 48 7.67 4.60 0.63
CA ILE A 48 9.11 4.83 0.86
C ILE A 48 9.94 4.37 -0.34
N LYS A 49 9.64 3.18 -0.89
CA LYS A 49 10.33 2.65 -2.06
C LYS A 49 10.16 3.57 -3.27
N TRP A 50 8.96 4.06 -3.54
CA TRP A 50 8.72 4.95 -4.67
C TRP A 50 9.40 6.31 -4.52
N ILE A 51 9.41 6.88 -3.32
CA ILE A 51 10.17 8.11 -3.03
C ILE A 51 11.65 7.91 -3.35
N ARG A 52 12.25 6.82 -2.86
CA ARG A 52 13.68 6.52 -3.11
C ARG A 52 13.96 6.30 -4.60
N GLN A 53 13.09 5.58 -5.30
CA GLN A 53 13.23 5.33 -6.74
C GLN A 53 13.14 6.62 -7.54
N GLN A 54 12.15 7.46 -7.25
CA GLN A 54 11.99 8.75 -7.91
C GLN A 54 13.21 9.65 -7.67
N GLN A 55 13.69 9.76 -6.43
CA GLN A 55 14.89 10.55 -6.12
C GLN A 55 16.15 10.04 -6.84
N THR A 56 16.27 8.73 -7.03
CA THR A 56 17.42 8.12 -7.72
C THR A 56 17.35 8.34 -9.23
N SER A 57 16.16 8.23 -9.83
CA SER A 57 15.99 8.29 -11.28
C SER A 57 15.78 9.70 -11.83
N THR A 58 15.06 10.56 -11.10
CA THR A 58 14.66 11.90 -11.55
C THR A 58 14.57 12.88 -10.36
N PRO A 59 15.71 13.18 -9.68
CA PRO A 59 15.72 13.93 -8.41
C PRO A 59 15.05 15.30 -8.47
N ASP A 60 15.07 15.97 -9.62
CA ASP A 60 14.52 17.32 -9.80
C ASP A 60 13.01 17.37 -10.08
N SER A 61 12.38 16.21 -10.28
CA SER A 61 10.93 16.12 -10.52
C SER A 61 10.14 16.13 -9.20
N PRO A 62 9.01 16.84 -9.11
CA PRO A 62 8.16 16.78 -7.93
C PRO A 62 7.48 15.40 -7.81
N PHE A 63 7.41 14.86 -6.59
CA PHE A 63 6.71 13.62 -6.26
C PHE A 63 5.37 13.90 -5.58
N PHE A 64 4.32 13.19 -5.99
CA PHE A 64 2.99 13.26 -5.39
C PHE A 64 2.50 11.86 -5.02
N CYS A 65 2.30 11.60 -3.73
CA CYS A 65 1.74 10.34 -3.22
C CYS A 65 0.38 10.60 -2.58
N TYR A 66 -0.64 9.90 -3.06
CA TYR A 66 -1.95 9.85 -2.42
C TYR A 66 -2.02 8.59 -1.56
N PHE A 67 -1.64 8.76 -0.29
CA PHE A 67 -1.62 7.69 0.69
C PHE A 67 -2.96 7.64 1.42
N ALA A 68 -3.78 6.65 1.09
CA ALA A 68 -5.08 6.41 1.72
C ALA A 68 -5.03 5.07 2.47
N PRO A 69 -4.64 5.05 3.76
CA PRO A 69 -4.63 3.82 4.53
C PRO A 69 -6.07 3.32 4.71
N PRO A 70 -6.31 2.00 4.65
CA PRO A 70 -7.65 1.43 4.85
C PRO A 70 -8.10 1.54 6.31
N ALA A 71 -7.19 1.74 7.26
CA ALA A 71 -7.53 2.05 8.66
C ALA A 71 -8.05 3.50 8.75
N VAL A 72 -9.30 3.78 9.15
CA VAL A 72 -10.23 3.06 10.04
C VAL A 72 -11.59 2.70 9.39
N HIS A 73 -11.62 2.20 8.16
CA HIS A 73 -12.83 1.53 7.66
C HIS A 73 -12.98 0.17 8.38
N ALA A 74 -14.19 -0.17 8.81
CA ALA A 74 -14.45 -1.40 9.56
C ALA A 74 -13.99 -2.64 8.77
N PRO A 75 -13.50 -3.71 9.42
CA PRO A 75 -13.36 -3.92 10.87
C PRO A 75 -12.03 -3.42 11.47
N HIS A 76 -12.07 -2.92 12.72
CA HIS A 76 -10.91 -2.40 13.44
C HIS A 76 -9.96 -3.53 13.86
N GLN A 77 -8.80 -3.62 13.20
CA GLN A 77 -7.72 -4.52 13.56
C GLN A 77 -6.53 -3.65 13.98
N ALA A 78 -6.21 -3.63 15.27
CA ALA A 78 -5.08 -2.90 15.83
C ALA A 78 -4.00 -3.88 16.31
N PRO A 79 -2.70 -3.57 16.18
CA PRO A 79 -1.62 -4.34 16.77
C PRO A 79 -1.79 -4.46 18.29
N LYS A 80 -1.38 -5.59 18.87
CA LYS A 80 -1.78 -5.93 20.24
C LYS A 80 -1.08 -5.14 21.35
N ASN A 81 0.04 -4.43 21.14
CA ASN A 81 0.70 -3.63 22.19
C ASN A 81 1.54 -2.49 21.58
N GLY A 82 1.51 -1.31 22.23
CA GLY A 82 2.44 -0.21 22.04
C GLY A 82 3.33 -0.01 23.27
#